data_AF-A0A7S0A8I8-F1
#
_entry.id   AF-A0A7S0A8I8-F1
#
_cell.length_a   1.000
_cell.length_b   1.000
_cell.length_c   1.000
_cell.angle_alpha   90.00
_cell.angle_beta   90.00
_cell.angle_gamma   90.00
#
_symmetry.space_group_name_H-M   'P 1'
#
loop_
_entity.id
_entity.type
_entity.pdbx_description
1 polymer ?
#
loop_
_entity_poly.entity_id
_entity_poly.type
_entity_poly.pdbx_seq_one_letter_code
_entity_poly.pdbx_strand_id
1 'polypeptide(L)'
;CVEPSEYMCTTDPTQCSVGQCRCEDPSMVRRELQTLNGTTCHTCGPPIVACPLLGDECLPACECTVPGHIKVQRDGQACYSCRAPEGTAANWASTLAIFVLCIFAGIAVGCGLKRLWVPLASSAHRGGSRRRAAPGTGTWSERWAESLEAIYLLLIDWPAATISWAKPPWRRAGRALSRLVDALEQALDPLYLLLEATQEKLCNWVQAMRDGLSSQKLPAAGERETRRCERGSLKAVEPIVGTAAALAA
;
A
#
# COMPACT_ATOMS: atom_id res chain seq x y z
N CYS A 1 51.16 31.00 12.80
CA CYS A 1 50.02 30.17 12.38
C CYS A 1 49.03 30.16 13.52
N VAL A 2 47.84 30.74 13.32
CA VAL A 2 46.75 30.62 14.29
C VAL A 2 46.04 29.32 13.92
N GLU A 3 46.14 28.30 14.77
CA GLU A 3 45.33 27.10 14.59
C GLU A 3 43.85 27.50 14.64
N PRO A 4 43.03 27.09 13.67
CA PRO A 4 41.60 27.34 13.74
C PRO A 4 41.11 26.69 15.03
N SER A 5 40.60 27.51 15.97
CA SER A 5 40.01 27.00 17.20
C SER A 5 38.85 26.07 16.82
N GLU A 6 39.04 24.77 16.99
CA GLU A 6 37.96 23.80 16.82
C GLU A 6 36.85 24.15 17.81
N TYR A 7 35.64 24.40 17.29
CA TYR A 7 34.49 24.72 18.14
C TYR A 7 34.07 23.48 18.94
N MET A 8 33.95 23.64 20.26
CA MET A 8 33.45 22.60 21.15
C MET A 8 31.91 22.56 21.11
N CYS A 9 31.31 21.38 21.01
CA CYS A 9 29.86 21.27 21.14
C CYS A 9 29.46 21.41 22.61
N THR A 10 28.26 21.95 22.84
CA THR A 10 27.68 21.97 24.19
C THR A 10 27.27 20.56 24.65
N THR A 11 27.41 20.30 25.96
CA THR A 11 26.93 19.11 26.68
C THR A 11 25.58 19.35 27.36
N ASP A 12 25.08 20.59 27.37
CA ASP A 12 23.78 20.94 27.97
C ASP A 12 22.65 20.41 27.07
N PRO A 13 21.72 19.58 27.58
CA PRO A 13 20.63 19.01 26.79
C PRO A 13 19.63 20.05 26.29
N THR A 14 19.63 21.25 26.84
CA THR A 14 18.75 22.36 26.42
C THR A 14 19.36 23.22 25.32
N GLN A 15 20.64 23.02 25.00
CA GLN A 15 21.37 23.81 24.02
C GLN A 15 21.93 22.90 22.93
N CYS A 16 22.11 23.46 21.73
CA CYS A 16 22.82 22.75 20.68
C CYS A 16 23.66 23.72 19.84
N SER A 17 24.82 23.24 19.41
CA SER A 17 25.76 24.02 18.61
C SER A 17 25.42 23.86 17.12
N VAL A 18 25.43 24.96 16.38
CA VAL A 18 25.22 24.95 14.93
C VAL A 18 26.59 24.87 14.24
N GLY A 19 26.76 23.91 13.33
CA GLY A 19 28.00 23.74 12.55
C GLY A 19 28.90 22.61 13.04
N GLN A 20 30.10 22.49 12.46
CA GLN A 20 31.03 21.44 12.83
C GLN A 20 31.65 21.73 14.20
N CYS A 21 31.34 20.88 15.16
CA CYS A 21 31.93 20.91 16.49
C CYS A 21 32.39 19.51 16.93
N ARG A 22 33.26 19.49 17.95
CA ARG A 22 33.83 18.28 18.56
C ARG A 22 33.45 18.22 20.05
N CYS A 23 33.36 17.01 20.60
CA CYS A 23 33.18 16.81 22.04
C CYS A 23 34.51 16.95 22.79
N GLU A 24 34.47 17.61 23.96
CA GLU A 24 35.62 17.75 24.85
C GLU A 24 36.10 16.37 25.34
N ASP A 25 35.15 15.53 25.76
CA ASP A 25 35.42 14.16 26.16
C ASP A 25 35.43 13.22 24.94
N PRO A 26 36.51 12.44 24.72
CA PRO A 26 36.60 11.48 23.61
C PRO A 26 35.67 10.26 23.79
N SER A 27 35.13 10.05 24.99
CA SER A 27 34.13 9.03 25.27
C SER A 27 32.73 9.43 24.80
N MET A 28 32.48 10.73 24.62
CA MET A 28 31.20 11.24 24.13
C MET A 28 31.14 11.24 22.61
N VAL A 29 29.94 11.01 22.09
CA VAL A 29 29.67 10.98 20.67
C VAL A 29 28.81 12.18 20.30
N ARG A 30 29.14 12.81 19.17
CA ARG A 30 28.36 13.90 18.60
C ARG A 30 27.02 13.35 18.12
N ARG A 31 25.92 13.85 18.69
CA ARG A 31 24.55 13.53 18.28
C ARG A 31 24.00 14.67 17.44
N GLU A 32 23.30 14.31 16.37
CA GLU A 32 22.56 15.26 15.54
C GLU A 32 21.13 15.36 16.04
N LEU A 33 20.69 16.58 16.34
CA LEU A 33 19.35 16.92 16.76
C LEU A 33 18.71 17.76 15.66
N GLN A 34 17.43 17.52 15.40
CA GLN A 34 16.64 18.35 14.50
C GLN A 34 15.77 19.27 15.33
N THR A 35 15.93 20.58 15.16
CA THR A 35 15.10 21.57 15.85
C THR A 35 13.69 21.59 15.25
N LEU A 36 12.73 22.19 15.97
CA LEU A 36 11.37 22.42 15.46
C LEU A 36 11.34 23.24 14.16
N ASN A 37 12.40 24.03 13.90
CA ASN A 37 12.55 24.80 12.67
C ASN A 37 13.16 23.97 11.52
N GLY A 38 13.42 22.68 11.73
CA GLY A 38 14.05 21.78 10.76
C GLY A 38 15.56 21.97 10.59
N THR A 39 16.18 22.87 11.36
CA THR A 39 17.64 23.04 11.34
C THR A 39 18.32 21.93 12.12
N THR A 40 19.42 21.43 11.58
CA THR A 40 20.27 20.42 12.22
C THR A 40 21.22 21.11 13.19
N CYS A 41 21.29 20.63 14.42
CA CYS A 41 22.26 21.07 15.41
C CYS A 41 22.90 19.88 16.11
N HIS A 42 24.02 20.11 16.78
CA HIS A 42 24.81 19.04 17.39
C HIS A 42 24.95 19.24 18.90
N THR A 43 24.88 18.13 19.63
CA THR A 43 25.14 18.06 21.06
C THR A 43 26.07 16.87 21.35
N CYS A 44 26.81 16.93 22.45
CA CYS A 44 27.60 15.80 22.91
C CYS A 44 26.80 14.98 23.91
N GLY A 45 26.76 13.67 23.68
CA GLY A 45 26.10 12.74 24.59
C GLY A 45 26.90 11.45 24.74
N PRO A 46 26.53 10.60 25.70
CA PRO A 46 27.12 9.28 25.83
C PRO A 46 26.90 8.47 24.53
N PRO A 47 27.77 7.50 24.24
CA PRO A 47 27.65 6.65 23.06
C PRO A 47 26.30 5.95 23.09
N ILE A 48 25.62 5.94 21.94
CA ILE A 48 24.34 5.27 21.79
C ILE A 48 24.60 3.77 21.86
N VAL A 49 24.04 3.11 22.88
CA VAL A 49 24.06 1.65 22.97
C VAL A 49 23.01 1.12 22.01
N ALA A 50 23.42 0.30 21.05
CA ALA A 50 22.49 -0.34 20.12
C ALA A 50 21.60 -1.32 20.89
N CYS A 51 20.28 -1.19 20.74
CA CYS A 51 19.38 -2.17 21.33
C CYS A 51 19.53 -3.54 20.62
N PRO A 52 19.30 -4.65 21.33
CA PRO A 52 19.15 -5.95 20.70
C PRO A 52 17.95 -5.95 19.74
N LEU A 53 18.17 -6.52 18.55
CA LEU A 53 17.17 -6.62 17.47
C LEU A 53 16.21 -7.80 17.67
N LEU A 54 16.68 -8.89 18.28
CA LEU A 54 15.90 -10.09 18.57
C LEU A 54 16.56 -10.78 19.78
N GLY A 55 15.79 -11.10 20.81
CA GLY A 55 16.27 -11.88 21.96
C GLY A 55 15.48 -11.64 23.24
N ASP A 56 15.76 -12.48 24.25
CA ASP A 56 15.28 -12.29 25.64
C ASP A 56 16.03 -11.17 26.38
N GLU A 57 17.01 -10.58 25.72
CA GLU A 57 17.81 -9.49 26.25
C GLU A 57 17.15 -8.14 25.93
N CYS A 58 17.21 -7.23 26.89
CA CYS A 58 16.77 -5.85 26.73
C CYS A 58 17.70 -4.95 27.54
N LEU A 59 17.85 -3.69 27.09
CA LEU A 59 18.79 -2.75 27.70
C LEU A 59 18.06 -1.49 28.22
N PRO A 60 18.46 -0.96 29.38
CA PRO A 60 18.04 0.35 29.81
C PRO A 60 18.76 1.41 28.95
N ALA A 61 17.98 2.28 28.29
CA ALA A 61 18.47 3.39 27.46
C ALA A 61 19.31 2.99 26.23
N CYS A 62 18.71 2.23 25.30
CA CYS A 62 19.27 1.93 23.99
C CYS A 62 18.48 2.59 22.83
N GLU A 63 19.05 2.67 21.62
CA GLU A 63 18.36 3.12 20.40
C GLU A 63 18.47 2.09 19.27
N CYS A 64 17.49 2.11 18.35
CA CYS A 64 17.47 1.24 17.18
C CYS A 64 18.38 1.80 16.10
N THR A 65 19.47 1.09 15.82
CA THR A 65 20.39 1.44 14.73
C THR A 65 19.87 1.01 13.35
N VAL A 66 18.93 0.06 13.31
CA VAL A 66 18.38 -0.44 12.05
C VAL A 66 17.23 0.46 11.58
N PRO A 67 17.31 1.04 10.37
CA PRO A 67 16.25 1.86 9.84
C PRO A 67 14.95 1.06 9.72
N GLY A 68 13.83 1.69 10.11
CA GLY A 68 12.51 1.08 10.08
C GLY A 68 12.18 0.17 11.26
N HIS A 69 13.09 -0.05 12.22
CA HIS A 69 12.77 -0.71 13.49
C HIS A 69 12.29 0.31 14.51
N ILE A 70 11.33 -0.10 15.35
CA ILE A 70 10.78 0.72 16.43
C ILE A 70 11.25 0.20 17.78
N LYS A 71 11.46 1.13 18.71
CA LYS A 71 11.81 0.83 20.09
C LYS A 71 10.56 0.39 20.85
N VAL A 72 10.57 -0.84 21.35
CA VAL A 72 9.45 -1.44 22.09
C VAL A 72 9.88 -1.66 23.54
N GLN A 73 9.05 -1.19 24.47
CA GLN A 73 9.25 -1.39 25.91
C GLN A 73 8.78 -2.80 26.32
N ARG A 74 9.59 -3.51 27.12
CA ARG A 74 9.27 -4.87 27.61
C ARG A 74 8.86 -4.83 29.08
N ASP A 75 7.78 -5.55 29.40
CA ASP A 75 7.36 -5.93 30.76
C ASP A 75 7.22 -4.79 31.80
N GLY A 76 6.89 -3.58 31.37
CA GLY A 76 6.66 -2.44 32.26
C GLY A 76 7.91 -1.94 32.99
N GLN A 77 9.08 -2.52 32.71
CA GLN A 77 10.37 -2.06 33.22
C GLN A 77 10.99 -1.09 32.21
N ALA A 78 12.03 -0.36 32.63
CA ALA A 78 12.81 0.54 31.75
C ALA A 78 13.72 -0.26 30.79
N CYS A 79 13.19 -1.31 30.16
CA CYS A 79 13.90 -2.24 29.31
C CYS A 79 13.35 -2.15 27.88
N TYR A 80 14.24 -1.95 26.91
CA TYR A 80 13.85 -1.71 25.53
C TYR A 80 14.51 -2.69 24.57
N SER A 81 13.79 -3.05 23.52
CA SER A 81 14.24 -3.87 22.39
C SER A 81 13.82 -3.22 21.07
N CYS A 82 14.51 -3.55 19.98
CA CYS A 82 14.12 -3.05 18.66
C CYS A 82 13.38 -4.12 17.89
N ARG A 83 12.16 -3.83 17.46
CA ARG A 83 11.36 -4.76 16.67
C ARG A 83 11.05 -4.15 15.33
N ALA A 84 11.03 -4.97 14.28
CA ALA A 84 10.38 -4.57 13.04
C ALA A 84 8.89 -4.27 13.36
N PRO A 85 8.31 -3.22 12.78
CA PRO A 85 6.90 -2.90 12.98
C PRO A 85 6.07 -4.09 12.49
N GLU A 86 5.47 -4.84 13.43
CA GLU A 86 4.65 -6.03 13.13
C GLU A 86 3.34 -5.72 12.41
N GLY A 87 3.09 -4.45 12.09
CA GLY A 87 1.75 -3.95 11.81
C GLY A 87 1.47 -3.47 10.40
N THR A 88 2.33 -3.66 9.40
CA THR A 88 1.91 -3.32 8.02
C THR A 88 1.27 -4.53 7.35
N ALA A 89 2.00 -5.62 7.07
CA ALA A 89 1.43 -6.73 6.29
C ALA A 89 0.09 -7.29 6.84
N ALA A 90 -0.03 -7.50 8.16
CA ALA A 90 -1.24 -8.06 8.77
C ALA A 90 -2.45 -7.10 8.73
N ASN A 91 -2.22 -5.79 8.90
CA ASN A 91 -3.30 -4.81 8.84
C ASN A 91 -3.85 -4.65 7.42
N TRP A 92 -3.01 -4.78 6.40
CA TRP A 92 -3.42 -4.58 5.00
C TRP A 92 -4.29 -5.74 4.52
N ALA A 93 -4.01 -6.97 4.99
CA ALA A 93 -4.86 -8.13 4.71
C ALA A 93 -6.28 -7.94 5.27
N SER A 94 -6.40 -7.42 6.50
CA SER A 94 -7.70 -7.13 7.11
C SER A 94 -8.42 -6.00 6.37
N THR A 95 -7.73 -4.91 6.03
CA THR A 95 -8.33 -3.79 5.28
C THR A 95 -8.78 -4.22 3.88
N LEU A 96 -8.01 -5.04 3.17
CA LEU A 96 -8.39 -5.58 1.87
C LEU A 96 -9.60 -6.51 1.97
N ALA A 97 -9.64 -7.39 2.98
CA ALA A 97 -10.78 -8.27 3.19
C ALA A 97 -12.07 -7.48 3.44
N ILE A 98 -12.01 -6.44 4.28
CA ILE A 98 -13.15 -5.55 4.54
C ILE A 98 -13.58 -4.83 3.25
N PHE A 99 -12.63 -4.31 2.48
CA PHE A 99 -12.92 -3.63 1.21
C PHE A 99 -13.65 -4.54 0.21
N VAL A 100 -13.17 -5.76 0.04
CA VAL A 100 -13.80 -6.77 -0.83
C VAL A 100 -15.21 -7.11 -0.34
N LEU A 101 -15.41 -7.31 0.96
CA LEU A 101 -16.73 -7.55 1.55
C LEU A 101 -17.69 -6.39 1.32
N CYS A 102 -17.21 -5.13 1.44
CA CYS A 102 -18.01 -3.94 1.16
C CYS A 102 -18.46 -3.87 -0.30
N ILE A 103 -17.60 -4.25 -1.25
CA ILE A 103 -17.97 -4.32 -2.68
C ILE A 103 -19.09 -5.34 -2.89
N PHE A 104 -18.95 -6.55 -2.37
CA PHE A 104 -19.97 -7.58 -2.49
C PHE A 104 -21.29 -7.18 -1.83
N ALA A 105 -21.23 -6.56 -0.64
CA ALA A 105 -22.41 -6.04 0.04
C ALA A 105 -23.09 -4.92 -0.77
N GLY A 106 -22.33 -3.99 -1.33
CA GLY A 106 -22.84 -2.92 -2.19
C GLY A 106 -23.55 -3.46 -3.44
N ILE A 107 -22.96 -4.47 -4.10
CA ILE A 107 -23.58 -5.15 -5.24
C ILE A 107 -24.89 -5.83 -4.82
N ALA A 108 -24.91 -6.54 -3.68
CA ALA A 108 -26.10 -7.22 -3.18
C ALA A 108 -27.24 -6.22 -2.87
N VAL A 109 -26.92 -5.11 -2.21
CA VAL A 109 -27.90 -4.04 -1.88
C VAL A 109 -28.40 -3.34 -3.14
N GLY A 110 -27.52 -3.01 -4.08
CA GLY A 110 -27.90 -2.41 -5.37
C GLY A 110 -28.86 -3.30 -6.17
N CYS A 111 -28.62 -4.61 -6.17
CA CYS A 111 -29.51 -5.59 -6.78
C CYS A 111 -30.88 -5.68 -6.08
N GLY A 112 -30.89 -5.64 -4.73
CA GLY A 112 -32.12 -5.64 -3.94
C GLY A 112 -32.99 -4.41 -4.20
N LEU A 113 -32.38 -3.23 -4.23
CA LEU A 113 -33.06 -1.97 -4.56
C LEU A 113 -33.61 -1.97 -5.98
N LYS A 114 -32.87 -2.48 -6.97
CA LYS A 114 -33.36 -2.59 -8.35
C LYS A 114 -34.60 -3.50 -8.44
N ARG A 115 -34.66 -4.60 -7.69
CA ARG A 115 -35.84 -5.46 -7.63
C ARG A 115 -37.06 -4.80 -6.98
N LEU A 116 -36.85 -3.89 -6.04
CA LEU A 116 -37.93 -3.15 -5.39
C LEU A 116 -38.47 -2.01 -6.26
N TRP A 117 -37.62 -1.44 -7.13
CA TRP A 117 -37.95 -0.27 -7.97
C TRP A 117 -38.36 -0.60 -9.40
N VAL A 118 -38.14 -1.83 -9.87
CA VAL A 118 -38.85 -2.33 -11.07
C VAL A 118 -40.17 -2.88 -10.56
N PRO A 119 -41.28 -2.12 -10.60
CA PRO A 119 -42.58 -2.69 -10.28
C PRO A 119 -42.76 -3.93 -11.17
N LEU A 120 -43.36 -4.98 -10.62
CA LEU A 120 -43.87 -6.10 -11.39
C LEU A 120 -44.89 -5.56 -12.40
N ALA A 121 -44.41 -4.94 -13.47
CA ALA A 121 -45.14 -4.68 -14.69
C ALA A 121 -45.34 -6.07 -15.28
N SER A 122 -46.40 -6.70 -14.77
CA SER A 122 -47.15 -7.79 -15.35
C SER A 122 -46.41 -8.56 -16.43
N SER A 123 -46.02 -9.78 -16.08
CA SER A 123 -45.90 -10.91 -16.98
C SER A 123 -47.21 -11.14 -17.74
N ALA A 124 -47.57 -10.22 -18.63
CA ALA A 124 -48.65 -10.35 -19.59
C ALA A 124 -48.00 -10.55 -20.96
N HIS A 125 -47.92 -11.83 -21.34
CA HIS A 125 -47.79 -12.31 -22.72
C HIS A 125 -46.92 -11.48 -23.69
N ARG A 126 -45.65 -11.87 -23.82
CA ARG A 126 -44.95 -11.81 -25.11
C ARG A 126 -44.43 -13.18 -25.51
N GLY A 127 -45.37 -14.06 -25.86
CA GLY A 127 -45.14 -15.08 -26.88
C GLY A 127 -44.99 -14.37 -28.22
N GLY A 128 -43.81 -13.82 -28.49
CA GLY A 128 -43.55 -13.02 -29.68
C GLY A 128 -42.09 -13.08 -30.04
N SER A 129 -41.75 -14.06 -30.88
CA SER A 129 -40.57 -14.15 -31.75
C SER A 129 -39.42 -13.21 -31.38
N ARG A 130 -38.46 -13.71 -30.58
CA ARG A 130 -37.11 -13.15 -30.46
C ARG A 130 -36.46 -13.20 -31.85
N ARG A 131 -36.66 -12.15 -32.65
CA ARG A 131 -35.72 -11.83 -33.72
C ARG A 131 -34.38 -11.63 -33.04
N ARG A 132 -33.41 -12.49 -33.37
CA ARG A 132 -32.02 -12.36 -32.95
C ARG A 132 -31.53 -11.01 -33.46
N ALA A 133 -31.52 -10.00 -32.60
CA ALA A 133 -30.80 -8.77 -32.87
C ALA A 133 -29.33 -9.13 -33.02
N ALA A 134 -28.67 -8.57 -34.04
CA ALA A 134 -27.29 -8.86 -34.35
C ALA A 134 -26.42 -8.56 -33.11
N PRO A 135 -25.49 -9.46 -32.74
CA PRO A 135 -24.59 -9.22 -31.61
C PRO A 135 -23.71 -8.02 -31.93
N GLY A 136 -23.87 -6.90 -31.23
CA GLY A 136 -22.91 -5.79 -31.36
C GLY A 136 -23.37 -4.37 -31.04
N THR A 137 -24.67 -4.05 -30.93
CA THR A 137 -25.10 -2.64 -30.78
C THR A 137 -25.46 -2.22 -29.36
N GLY A 138 -25.40 -3.13 -28.38
CA GLY A 138 -25.64 -2.79 -26.98
C GLY A 138 -24.51 -1.96 -26.40
N THR A 139 -24.87 -0.97 -25.59
CA THR A 139 -23.93 -0.17 -24.78
C THR A 139 -23.16 -1.08 -23.82
N TRP A 140 -21.96 -0.67 -23.40
CA TRP A 140 -21.08 -1.49 -22.54
C TRP A 140 -21.80 -1.97 -21.26
N SER A 141 -22.63 -1.10 -20.66
CA SER A 141 -23.44 -1.42 -19.48
C SER A 141 -24.52 -2.47 -19.73
N GLU A 142 -25.13 -2.50 -20.92
CA GLU A 142 -26.12 -3.52 -21.30
C GLU A 142 -25.47 -4.90 -21.45
N ARG A 143 -24.28 -4.96 -22.06
CA ARG A 143 -23.52 -6.23 -22.18
C ARG A 143 -23.11 -6.76 -20.81
N TRP A 144 -22.74 -5.86 -19.90
CA TRP A 144 -22.43 -6.20 -18.52
C TRP A 144 -23.65 -6.71 -17.75
N ALA A 145 -24.80 -6.07 -17.95
CA ALA A 145 -26.06 -6.49 -17.34
C ALA A 145 -26.49 -7.88 -17.83
N GLU A 146 -26.39 -8.15 -19.14
CA GLU A 146 -26.70 -9.47 -19.72
C GLU A 146 -25.74 -10.56 -19.20
N SER A 147 -24.45 -10.27 -19.11
CA SER A 147 -23.46 -11.19 -18.55
C SER A 147 -23.75 -11.50 -17.07
N LEU A 148 -23.99 -10.47 -16.25
CA LEU A 148 -24.33 -10.64 -14.84
C LEU A 148 -25.62 -11.43 -14.65
N GLU A 149 -26.64 -11.20 -15.49
CA GLU A 149 -27.89 -11.96 -15.45
C GLU A 149 -27.66 -13.44 -15.78
N ALA A 150 -26.83 -13.76 -16.77
CA ALA A 150 -26.49 -15.14 -17.12
C ALA A 150 -25.73 -15.86 -15.99
N ILE A 151 -24.79 -15.16 -15.34
CA ILE A 151 -24.04 -15.68 -14.18
C ILE A 151 -24.99 -15.91 -12.99
N TYR A 152 -25.91 -14.96 -12.76
CA TYR A 152 -26.86 -15.02 -11.65
C TYR A 152 -27.86 -16.17 -11.80
N LEU A 153 -28.38 -16.41 -13.01
CA LEU A 153 -29.22 -17.58 -13.29
C LEU A 153 -28.47 -18.89 -13.07
N LEU A 154 -27.18 -18.96 -13.42
CA LEU A 154 -26.32 -20.10 -13.13
C LEU A 154 -26.08 -20.32 -11.64
N LEU A 155 -25.97 -19.25 -10.86
CA LEU A 155 -25.78 -19.31 -9.41
C LEU A 155 -27.08 -19.74 -8.69
N ILE A 156 -28.23 -19.26 -9.17
CA ILE A 156 -29.55 -19.62 -8.63
C ILE A 156 -29.94 -21.06 -8.94
N ASP A 157 -29.62 -21.57 -10.13
CA ASP A 157 -29.92 -22.96 -10.51
C ASP A 157 -28.91 -23.96 -9.91
N TRP A 158 -27.82 -23.48 -9.33
CA TRP A 158 -26.79 -24.29 -8.68
C TRP A 158 -27.33 -25.25 -7.60
N PRO A 159 -28.19 -24.83 -6.66
CA PRO A 159 -28.70 -25.69 -5.59
C PRO A 159 -29.76 -26.69 -6.09
N ALA A 160 -30.43 -26.40 -7.22
CA ALA A 160 -31.41 -27.30 -7.82
C ALA A 160 -30.72 -28.43 -8.62
N ALA A 161 -29.56 -28.14 -9.23
CA ALA A 161 -28.80 -29.09 -10.03
C ALA A 161 -27.93 -30.07 -9.21
N THR A 162 -27.62 -29.77 -7.94
CA THR A 162 -26.83 -30.64 -7.05
C THR A 162 -27.60 -31.87 -6.57
N ILE A 163 -28.93 -31.89 -6.70
CA ILE A 163 -29.77 -33.01 -6.25
C ILE A 163 -29.86 -34.13 -7.31
N SER A 164 -29.64 -33.83 -8.60
CA SER A 164 -29.64 -34.86 -9.65
C SER A 164 -28.22 -35.32 -10.00
N TRP A 165 -27.81 -36.47 -9.48
CA TRP A 165 -26.47 -37.07 -9.63
C TRP A 165 -26.09 -37.58 -11.04
N ALA A 166 -26.89 -37.28 -12.08
CA ALA A 166 -26.77 -38.01 -13.36
C ALA A 166 -25.76 -37.42 -14.35
N LYS A 167 -25.32 -36.16 -14.23
CA LYS A 167 -24.24 -35.58 -15.08
C LYS A 167 -23.49 -34.48 -14.32
N PRO A 168 -22.15 -34.48 -14.26
CA PRO A 168 -21.40 -33.50 -13.49
C PRO A 168 -21.56 -32.08 -14.07
N PRO A 169 -22.23 -31.14 -13.36
CA PRO A 169 -22.52 -29.78 -13.85
C PRO A 169 -21.27 -28.89 -13.98
N TRP A 170 -20.13 -29.33 -13.42
CA TRP A 170 -18.86 -28.61 -13.33
C TRP A 170 -18.32 -28.08 -14.67
N ARG A 171 -18.54 -28.78 -15.79
CA ARG A 171 -18.04 -28.33 -17.11
C ARG A 171 -18.83 -27.15 -17.71
N ARG A 172 -20.07 -26.92 -17.29
CA ARG A 172 -20.84 -25.73 -17.70
C ARG A 172 -20.55 -24.57 -16.76
N ALA A 173 -20.44 -24.86 -15.47
CA ALA A 173 -20.00 -23.92 -14.44
C ALA A 173 -18.65 -23.28 -14.79
N GLY A 174 -17.64 -24.09 -15.11
CA GLY A 174 -16.30 -23.59 -15.43
C GLY A 174 -16.27 -22.70 -16.68
N ARG A 175 -17.15 -22.95 -17.66
CA ARG A 175 -17.26 -22.10 -18.87
C ARG A 175 -17.98 -20.78 -18.61
N ALA A 176 -18.89 -20.74 -17.65
CA ALA A 176 -19.52 -19.49 -17.23
C ALA A 176 -18.59 -18.67 -16.32
N LEU A 177 -17.87 -19.35 -15.42
CA LEU A 177 -16.91 -18.74 -14.52
C LEU A 177 -15.73 -18.13 -15.32
N SER A 178 -15.17 -18.86 -16.29
CA SER A 178 -14.12 -18.31 -17.16
C SER A 178 -14.57 -17.06 -17.91
N ARG A 179 -15.77 -17.07 -18.51
CA ARG A 179 -16.33 -15.87 -19.16
C ARG A 179 -16.54 -14.69 -18.21
N LEU A 180 -16.89 -14.97 -16.95
CA LEU A 180 -17.01 -13.95 -15.92
C LEU A 180 -15.65 -13.35 -15.58
N VAL A 181 -14.62 -14.20 -15.43
CA VAL A 181 -13.25 -13.77 -15.17
C VAL A 181 -12.73 -12.94 -16.35
N ASP A 182 -12.91 -13.39 -17.59
CA ASP A 182 -12.52 -12.64 -18.80
C ASP A 182 -13.23 -11.27 -18.87
N ALA A 183 -14.53 -11.21 -18.51
CA ALA A 183 -15.29 -9.96 -18.50
C ALA A 183 -14.88 -9.01 -17.36
N LEU A 184 -14.48 -9.56 -16.21
CA LEU A 184 -13.91 -8.81 -15.09
C LEU A 184 -12.54 -8.25 -15.44
N GLU A 185 -11.68 -9.04 -16.09
CA GLU A 185 -10.36 -8.61 -16.57
C GLU A 185 -10.52 -7.44 -17.55
N GLN A 186 -11.40 -7.56 -18.54
CA GLN A 186 -11.70 -6.47 -19.48
C GLN A 186 -12.33 -5.23 -18.83
N ALA A 187 -13.03 -5.39 -17.69
CA ALA A 187 -13.59 -4.26 -16.94
C ALA A 187 -12.59 -3.64 -15.96
N LEU A 188 -11.57 -4.38 -15.56
CA LEU A 188 -10.47 -3.91 -14.73
C LEU A 188 -9.44 -3.14 -15.55
N ASP A 189 -9.27 -3.43 -16.84
CA ASP A 189 -8.39 -2.67 -17.75
C ASP A 189 -8.54 -1.13 -17.65
N PRO A 190 -9.73 -0.52 -17.74
CA PRO A 190 -9.87 0.92 -17.60
C PRO A 190 -9.54 1.42 -16.18
N LEU A 191 -9.73 0.59 -15.15
CA LEU A 191 -9.31 0.91 -13.78
C LEU A 191 -7.78 0.88 -13.64
N TYR A 192 -7.10 -0.10 -14.25
CA TYR A 192 -5.64 -0.15 -14.31
C TYR A 192 -5.06 1.05 -15.04
N LEU A 193 -5.62 1.41 -16.19
CA LEU A 193 -5.20 2.62 -16.95
C LEU A 193 -5.44 3.91 -16.15
N LEU A 194 -6.55 3.99 -15.40
CA LEU A 194 -6.80 5.12 -14.50
C LEU A 194 -5.74 5.15 -13.37
N LEU A 195 -5.41 3.99 -12.80
CA LEU A 195 -4.41 3.88 -11.74
C LEU A 195 -3.03 4.29 -12.23
N GLU A 196 -2.58 3.79 -13.39
CA GLU A 196 -1.31 4.19 -14.02
C GLU A 196 -1.28 5.69 -14.31
N ALA A 197 -2.34 6.25 -14.88
CA ALA A 197 -2.43 7.69 -15.14
C ALA A 197 -2.40 8.53 -13.85
N THR A 198 -3.01 8.04 -12.76
CA THR A 198 -2.92 8.72 -11.46
C THR A 198 -1.54 8.59 -10.84
N GLN A 199 -0.87 7.45 -10.99
CA GLN A 199 0.48 7.22 -10.52
C GLN A 199 1.49 8.13 -11.23
N GLU A 200 1.42 8.25 -12.55
CA GLU A 200 2.26 9.19 -13.31
C GLU A 200 2.07 10.64 -12.84
N LYS A 201 0.83 11.08 -12.63
CA LYS A 201 0.54 12.42 -12.11
C LYS A 201 1.11 12.63 -10.71
N LEU A 202 1.00 11.65 -9.83
CA LEU A 202 1.58 11.68 -8.49
C LEU A 202 3.12 11.75 -8.54
N CYS A 203 3.76 10.93 -9.38
CA CYS A 203 5.20 10.97 -9.59
C CYS A 203 5.67 12.34 -10.10
N ASN A 204 5.00 12.88 -11.12
CA ASN A 204 5.31 14.21 -11.66
C ASN A 204 5.12 15.32 -10.62
N TRP A 205 4.08 15.24 -9.80
CA TRP A 205 3.83 16.20 -8.73
C TRP A 205 4.91 16.15 -7.63
N VAL A 206 5.31 14.95 -7.21
CA VAL A 206 6.40 14.75 -6.24
C VAL A 206 7.73 15.27 -6.78
N GLN A 207 7.99 15.06 -8.07
CA GLN A 207 9.20 15.54 -8.72
C GLN A 207 9.20 17.07 -8.83
N ALA A 208 8.08 17.69 -9.21
CA ALA A 208 7.93 19.14 -9.23
C ALA A 208 8.11 19.77 -7.83
N MET A 209 7.60 19.13 -6.77
CA MET A 209 7.82 19.55 -5.39
C MET A 209 9.31 19.49 -5.00
N ARG A 210 10.00 18.40 -5.38
CA ARG A 210 11.45 18.24 -5.14
C ARG A 210 12.25 19.32 -5.87
N ASP A 211 11.93 19.59 -7.12
CA ASP A 211 12.64 20.56 -7.94
C ASP A 211 12.38 22.00 -7.44
N GLY A 212 11.14 22.32 -7.04
CA GLY A 212 10.80 23.58 -6.39
C GLY A 212 11.55 23.81 -5.07
N LEU A 213 11.72 22.76 -4.25
CA LEU A 213 12.53 22.78 -3.03
C LEU A 213 14.03 22.94 -3.33
N SER A 214 14.52 22.33 -4.43
CA SER A 214 15.92 22.47 -4.84
C SER A 214 16.24 23.86 -5.39
N SER A 215 15.27 24.53 -6.03
CA SER A 215 15.44 25.89 -6.55
C SER A 215 15.43 26.96 -5.45
N GLN A 216 15.05 26.61 -4.21
CA GLN A 216 15.22 27.46 -3.02
C GLN A 216 16.57 27.29 -2.33
N LYS A 217 17.49 26.44 -2.84
CA LYS A 217 18.82 26.31 -2.24
C LYS A 217 19.73 27.47 -2.65
N LEU A 218 20.01 28.28 -1.63
CA LEU A 218 21.12 29.21 -1.48
C LEU A 218 22.45 28.67 -2.05
N PRO A 219 23.37 29.57 -2.45
CA PRO A 219 24.60 29.21 -3.14
C PRO A 219 25.49 28.22 -2.35
N ALA A 220 25.69 27.08 -3.01
CA ALA A 220 26.90 26.26 -3.11
C ALA A 220 27.72 25.95 -1.84
N ALA A 221 27.53 24.75 -1.30
CA ALA A 221 28.62 23.95 -0.73
C ALA A 221 28.30 22.45 -0.83
N GLY A 222 29.10 21.69 -1.58
CA GLY A 222 29.26 20.24 -1.38
C GLY A 222 28.44 19.31 -2.30
N GLU A 223 28.79 19.27 -3.58
CA GLU A 223 28.25 18.34 -4.58
C GLU A 223 29.05 17.03 -4.57
N ARG A 224 28.56 15.95 -3.91
CA ARG A 224 29.14 14.60 -4.08
C ARG A 224 28.29 13.36 -3.74
N GLU A 225 27.00 13.46 -3.35
CA GLU A 225 26.30 12.30 -2.76
C GLU A 225 24.97 11.86 -3.42
N THR A 226 24.68 12.27 -4.66
CA THR A 226 23.36 12.01 -5.30
C THR A 226 23.25 10.73 -6.14
N ARG A 227 24.28 9.88 -6.25
CA ARG A 227 24.23 8.66 -7.11
C ARG A 227 23.70 7.38 -6.45
N ARG A 228 23.15 7.42 -5.23
CA ARG A 228 22.75 6.19 -4.49
C ARG A 228 21.25 5.86 -4.51
N CYS A 229 20.38 6.74 -5.01
CA CYS A 229 18.92 6.53 -4.97
C CYS A 229 18.32 5.75 -6.15
N GLU A 230 18.97 5.66 -7.31
CA GLU A 230 18.36 5.00 -8.48
C GLU A 230 18.35 3.46 -8.39
N ARG A 231 19.16 2.85 -7.53
CA ARG A 231 19.29 1.38 -7.47
C ARG A 231 18.43 0.70 -6.40
N GLY A 232 17.75 1.47 -5.54
CA GLY A 232 16.92 0.93 -4.44
C GLY A 232 15.45 0.69 -4.80
N SER A 233 14.90 1.44 -5.76
CA SER A 233 13.46 1.45 -6.03
C SER A 233 12.98 0.26 -6.87
N LEU A 234 13.87 -0.37 -7.67
CA LEU A 234 13.50 -1.52 -8.52
C LEU A 234 13.41 -2.86 -7.76
N LYS A 235 14.05 -2.98 -6.59
CA LYS A 235 13.99 -4.20 -5.75
C LYS A 235 12.75 -4.30 -4.86
N ALA A 236 11.97 -3.22 -4.72
CA ALA A 236 10.76 -3.22 -3.89
C ALA A 236 9.50 -3.69 -4.63
N VAL A 237 9.55 -3.80 -5.97
CA VAL A 237 8.37 -4.12 -6.80
C VAL A 237 8.33 -5.61 -7.23
N GLU A 238 9.46 -6.32 -7.21
CA GLU A 238 9.54 -7.76 -7.51
C GLU A 238 8.64 -8.67 -6.64
N PRO A 239 8.43 -8.45 -5.32
CA PRO A 239 7.59 -9.35 -4.52
C PRO A 239 6.08 -9.23 -4.81
N ILE A 240 5.64 -8.13 -5.44
CA ILE A 240 4.22 -7.88 -5.75
C ILE A 240 3.82 -8.61 -7.05
N VAL A 241 4.72 -8.67 -8.04
CA VAL A 241 4.48 -9.38 -9.31
C VAL A 241 4.57 -10.90 -9.11
N GLY A 242 5.46 -11.37 -8.23
CA GLY A 242 5.61 -12.80 -7.93
C GLY A 242 4.40 -13.41 -7.20
N THR A 243 3.71 -12.64 -6.37
CA THR A 243 2.53 -13.13 -5.63
C THR A 243 1.26 -13.20 -6.49
N ALA A 244 1.11 -12.31 -7.47
CA ALA A 244 0.01 -12.37 -8.43
C ALA A 244 0.12 -13.58 -9.38
N ALA A 245 1.33 -13.94 -9.82
CA ALA A 245 1.58 -15.09 -10.69
C ALA A 245 1.37 -16.44 -9.98
N ALA A 246 1.64 -16.52 -8.67
CA ALA A 246 1.45 -17.73 -7.87
C ALA A 246 -0.03 -17.99 -7.49
N LEU A 247 -0.89 -16.97 -7.54
CA LEU A 247 -2.34 -17.09 -7.32
C LEU A 247 -3.10 -17.44 -8.61
N ALA A 248 -2.45 -17.32 -9.77
CA ALA A 248 -3.02 -17.60 -11.10
C ALA A 248 -2.64 -18.99 -11.66
N ALA A 249 -1.76 -19.74 -11.00
CA ALA A 249 -1.34 -21.10 -11.35
C ALA A 249 -2.00 -22.13 -10.41
#